data_AF-A0A7X1AXC4-F1
#
_entry.id   AF-A0A7X1AXC4-F1
#
_cell.length_a   1.000
_cell.length_b   1.000
_cell.length_c   1.000
_cell.angle_alpha   90.00
_cell.angle_beta   90.00
_cell.angle_gamma   90.00
#
_symmetry.space_group_name_H-M   'P 1'
#
loop_
_entity.id
_entity.type
_entity.pdbx_description
1 polymer ?
#
loop_
_entity_poly.entity_id
_entity_poly.type
_entity_poly.pdbx_seq_one_letter_code
_entity_poly.pdbx_strand_id
1 'polypeptide(L)'
;MKILPLLFVSFSAASAHAALITSVPGPDFQGGMLMPMVSIQASTGDGANPTSGSIEIDFSPAETPVLKPLSQWSPGDWFGESAAWREDLSPTEGSVPGMPTANAGNGDLFNNRYGFMYMGNGSEMMAYVPEGNSLAIRLVDISSDSLSAFNYGNADNRWDPVFEDVGDQVLWSAQMWHNYFTLPADAEPGTYTAQFEIFMASTEFTGDTGFAQYDAAAESAVKNENFTSAFLTYEFTVVPEPAHFAVGMGLLALGAVAFGRGRSRRGGQS
;
A
#
# COMPACT_ATOMS: atom_id res chain seq x y z
N MET A 1 45.54 -1.56 -43.32
CA MET A 1 44.37 -0.74 -42.92
C MET A 1 43.42 -1.64 -42.16
N LYS A 2 43.16 -1.36 -40.88
CA LYS A 2 42.15 -2.08 -40.07
C LYS A 2 41.00 -1.11 -39.82
N ILE A 3 39.82 -1.44 -40.31
CA ILE A 3 38.59 -0.67 -40.16
C ILE A 3 37.97 -1.10 -38.83
N LEU A 4 37.77 -0.15 -37.91
CA LEU A 4 37.10 -0.38 -36.62
C LEU A 4 35.58 -0.15 -36.84
N PRO A 5 34.69 -1.09 -36.51
CA PRO A 5 33.26 -0.84 -36.61
C PRO A 5 32.80 0.01 -35.42
N LEU A 6 32.23 1.18 -35.70
CA LEU A 6 31.48 1.97 -34.73
C LEU A 6 30.15 1.25 -34.47
N LEU A 7 29.98 0.66 -33.30
CA LEU A 7 28.71 0.08 -32.87
C LEU A 7 27.83 1.23 -32.35
N PHE A 8 26.91 1.73 -33.16
CA PHE A 8 25.85 2.61 -32.70
C PHE A 8 24.79 1.77 -31.98
N VAL A 9 24.73 1.85 -30.66
CA VAL A 9 23.60 1.33 -29.88
C VAL A 9 22.51 2.39 -29.92
N SER A 10 21.58 2.22 -30.85
CA SER A 10 20.36 3.02 -30.90
C SER A 10 19.44 2.60 -29.75
N PHE A 11 19.47 3.34 -28.64
CA PHE A 11 18.40 3.26 -27.64
C PHE A 11 17.12 3.79 -28.29
N SER A 12 16.29 2.88 -28.78
CA SER A 12 14.92 3.20 -29.12
C SER A 12 14.19 3.43 -27.81
N ALA A 13 14.19 4.67 -27.32
CA ALA A 13 13.28 5.10 -26.28
C ALA A 13 11.87 5.01 -26.89
N ALA A 14 11.20 3.89 -26.68
CA ALA A 14 9.77 3.83 -26.87
C ALA A 14 9.21 4.95 -25.99
N SER A 15 8.66 5.99 -26.64
CA SER A 15 7.87 6.99 -25.94
C SER A 15 6.66 6.24 -25.40
N ALA A 16 6.76 5.75 -24.16
CA ALA A 16 5.60 5.35 -23.42
C ALA A 16 4.74 6.60 -23.35
N HIS A 17 3.62 6.59 -24.07
CA HIS A 17 2.58 7.56 -23.88
C HIS A 17 2.06 7.34 -22.46
N ALA A 18 2.65 8.06 -21.50
CA ALA A 18 1.90 8.96 -20.66
C ALA A 18 0.40 8.64 -20.59
N ALA A 19 0.01 7.65 -19.77
CA ALA A 19 -1.37 7.21 -19.70
C ALA A 19 -2.10 7.93 -18.56
N LEU A 20 -3.23 8.52 -18.92
CA LEU A 20 -4.19 9.04 -17.96
C LEU A 20 -4.87 7.86 -17.27
N ILE A 21 -4.62 7.66 -15.98
CA ILE A 21 -5.27 6.62 -15.20
C ILE A 21 -6.45 7.17 -14.40
N THR A 22 -7.50 6.36 -14.28
CA THR A 22 -8.74 6.74 -13.58
C THR A 22 -8.87 6.11 -12.20
N SER A 23 -7.93 5.25 -11.81
CA SER A 23 -7.94 4.51 -10.55
C SER A 23 -6.52 4.23 -10.07
N VAL A 24 -6.32 4.19 -8.76
CA VAL A 24 -5.03 3.88 -8.14
C VAL A 24 -4.64 2.41 -8.42
N PRO A 25 -3.37 2.10 -8.74
CA PRO A 25 -2.92 0.72 -8.95
C PRO A 25 -3.32 -0.19 -7.78
N GLY A 26 -4.02 -1.28 -8.11
CA GLY A 26 -4.47 -2.29 -7.14
C GLY A 26 -3.33 -3.15 -6.58
N PRO A 27 -3.62 -4.04 -5.62
CA PRO A 27 -2.62 -4.86 -4.94
C PRO A 27 -1.76 -5.70 -5.90
N ASP A 28 -2.37 -6.22 -6.98
CA ASP A 28 -1.69 -7.04 -7.98
C ASP A 28 -0.58 -6.27 -8.72
N PHE A 29 -0.76 -4.97 -8.94
CA PHE A 29 0.28 -4.10 -9.51
C PHE A 29 1.40 -3.79 -8.52
N GLN A 30 1.16 -4.02 -7.22
CA GLN A 30 2.09 -3.70 -6.14
C GLN A 30 2.85 -4.93 -5.63
N GLY A 31 2.61 -6.12 -6.19
CA GLY A 31 3.24 -7.37 -5.78
C GLY A 31 2.28 -8.39 -5.15
N GLY A 32 0.97 -8.19 -5.27
CA GLY A 32 -0.07 -9.09 -4.80
C GLY A 32 -0.58 -8.76 -3.40
N MET A 33 -1.67 -9.41 -3.00
CA MET A 33 -2.34 -9.17 -1.72
C MET A 33 -1.62 -9.84 -0.54
N LEU A 34 -1.57 -9.13 0.58
CA LEU A 34 -1.09 -9.59 1.89
C LEU A 34 -2.30 -9.63 2.84
N MET A 35 -2.90 -10.80 2.98
CA MET A 35 -4.17 -10.95 3.70
C MET A 35 -4.00 -11.73 4.99
N PRO A 36 -3.88 -11.04 6.15
CA PRO A 36 -4.12 -11.68 7.41
C PRO A 36 -5.50 -12.36 7.46
N MET A 37 -5.48 -13.63 7.84
CA MET A 37 -6.69 -14.45 7.94
C MET A 37 -7.12 -14.52 9.39
N VAL A 38 -8.37 -14.15 9.64
CA VAL A 38 -8.98 -14.08 10.95
C VAL A 38 -10.03 -15.17 11.07
N SER A 39 -10.10 -15.85 12.21
CA SER A 39 -11.21 -16.78 12.52
C SER A 39 -11.72 -16.57 13.94
N ILE A 40 -12.83 -17.25 14.25
CA ILE A 40 -13.39 -17.33 15.60
C ILE A 40 -13.31 -18.77 16.07
N GLN A 41 -12.59 -19.00 17.18
CA GLN A 41 -12.64 -20.24 17.93
C GLN A 41 -13.73 -20.15 19.00
N ALA A 42 -14.81 -20.89 18.81
CA ALA A 42 -15.90 -20.94 19.77
C ALA A 42 -15.47 -21.69 21.05
N SER A 43 -15.76 -21.13 22.21
CA SER A 43 -15.60 -21.82 23.51
C SER A 43 -16.93 -22.26 24.11
N THR A 44 -18.01 -21.55 23.79
CA THR A 44 -19.40 -21.95 24.10
C THR A 44 -20.34 -21.59 22.94
N GLY A 45 -21.50 -22.23 22.90
CA GLY A 45 -22.41 -22.18 21.76
C GLY A 45 -22.05 -23.23 20.72
N ASP A 46 -22.39 -22.98 19.46
CA ASP A 46 -22.01 -23.80 18.32
C ASP A 46 -21.27 -22.99 17.25
N GLY A 47 -20.78 -23.65 16.20
CA GLY A 47 -20.08 -22.97 15.10
C GLY A 47 -20.98 -22.03 14.29
N ALA A 48 -22.30 -22.13 14.39
CA ALA A 48 -23.22 -21.27 13.67
C ALA A 48 -23.50 -19.95 14.40
N ASN A 49 -23.55 -19.99 15.73
CA ASN A 49 -23.84 -18.84 16.57
C ASN A 49 -23.13 -18.98 17.93
N PRO A 50 -21.81 -18.77 18.00
CA PRO A 50 -21.07 -18.91 19.26
C PRO A 50 -21.48 -17.81 20.25
N THR A 51 -21.44 -18.12 21.54
CA THR A 51 -21.78 -17.15 22.60
C THR A 51 -20.56 -16.63 23.35
N SER A 52 -19.43 -17.33 23.23
CA SER A 52 -18.11 -16.90 23.71
C SER A 52 -17.01 -17.56 22.88
N GLY A 53 -15.81 -17.00 22.89
CA GLY A 53 -14.71 -17.54 22.09
C GLY A 53 -13.43 -16.71 22.12
N SER A 54 -12.54 -16.99 21.18
CA SER A 54 -11.39 -16.15 20.85
C SER A 54 -11.38 -15.85 19.36
N ILE A 55 -10.98 -14.63 19.02
CA ILE A 55 -10.58 -14.29 17.66
C ILE A 55 -9.12 -14.71 17.50
N GLU A 56 -8.79 -15.34 16.39
CA GLU A 56 -7.43 -15.80 16.08
C GLU A 56 -6.95 -15.26 14.74
N ILE A 57 -5.64 -15.02 14.63
CA ILE A 57 -4.96 -14.74 13.36
C ILE A 57 -4.33 -16.04 12.89
N ASP A 58 -4.98 -16.72 11.95
CA ASP A 58 -4.54 -18.01 11.43
C ASP A 58 -3.36 -17.87 10.47
N PHE A 59 -3.28 -16.73 9.79
CA PHE A 59 -2.22 -16.42 8.86
C PHE A 59 -1.87 -14.95 8.96
N SER A 60 -0.57 -14.66 9.09
CA SER A 60 -0.02 -13.31 8.99
C SER A 60 1.13 -13.36 7.98
N PRO A 61 1.02 -12.67 6.82
CA PRO A 61 2.09 -12.61 5.85
C PRO A 61 3.37 -12.05 6.49
N ALA A 62 4.52 -12.67 6.21
CA ALA A 62 5.82 -12.23 6.71
C ALA A 62 6.51 -11.18 5.81
N GLU A 63 5.84 -10.77 4.73
CA GLU A 63 6.36 -9.80 3.78
C GLU A 63 5.98 -8.38 4.21
N THR A 64 6.96 -7.48 4.22
CA THR A 64 6.75 -6.06 4.47
C THR A 64 6.59 -5.32 3.14
N PRO A 65 5.40 -4.79 2.80
CA PRO A 65 5.20 -4.00 1.60
C PRO A 65 6.00 -2.68 1.65
N VAL A 66 6.27 -2.14 0.47
CA VAL A 66 6.96 -0.85 0.30
C VAL A 66 5.93 0.21 -0.05
N LEU A 67 6.00 1.38 0.57
CA LEU A 67 5.27 2.59 0.16
C LEU A 67 6.07 3.30 -0.93
N LYS A 68 5.44 3.57 -2.08
CA LYS A 68 6.09 4.22 -3.23
C LYS A 68 5.16 5.22 -3.91
N PRO A 69 5.69 6.21 -4.64
CA PRO A 69 4.87 7.14 -5.41
C PRO A 69 4.30 6.47 -6.67
N LEU A 70 3.30 7.09 -7.29
CA LEU A 70 2.71 6.61 -8.55
C LEU A 70 3.78 6.44 -9.64
N SER A 71 4.75 7.34 -9.72
CA SER A 71 5.83 7.31 -10.72
C SER A 71 6.67 6.02 -10.68
N GLN A 72 6.66 5.29 -9.57
CA GLN A 72 7.30 3.99 -9.43
C GLN A 72 6.34 2.83 -9.64
N TRP A 73 5.08 2.94 -9.20
CA TRP A 73 4.06 1.91 -9.41
C TRP A 73 3.61 1.80 -10.87
N SER A 74 3.48 2.94 -11.55
CA SER A 74 3.05 3.05 -12.93
C SER A 74 3.84 4.16 -13.63
N PRO A 75 5.08 3.88 -14.07
CA PRO A 75 5.96 4.89 -14.64
C PRO A 75 5.38 5.55 -15.89
N GLY A 76 5.30 6.87 -15.86
CA GLY A 76 4.76 7.68 -16.95
C GLY A 76 3.27 7.99 -16.79
N ASP A 77 2.57 7.38 -15.84
CA ASP A 77 1.15 7.63 -15.65
C ASP A 77 0.91 8.78 -14.67
N TRP A 78 -0.26 9.40 -14.79
CA TRP A 78 -0.79 10.35 -13.82
C TRP A 78 -2.30 10.23 -13.74
N PHE A 79 -2.86 10.70 -12.64
CA PHE A 79 -4.30 10.62 -12.44
C PHE A 79 -5.04 11.76 -13.15
N GLY A 80 -6.19 11.45 -13.75
CA GLY A 80 -7.06 12.46 -14.33
C GLY A 80 -7.79 13.31 -13.29
N GLU A 81 -8.20 14.52 -13.67
CA GLU A 81 -8.96 15.43 -12.78
C GLU A 81 -10.31 14.81 -12.36
N SER A 82 -10.86 13.93 -13.20
CA SER A 82 -12.11 13.21 -12.92
C SER A 82 -11.92 11.87 -12.24
N ALA A 83 -10.68 11.43 -12.02
CA ALA A 83 -10.43 10.22 -11.26
C ALA A 83 -10.78 10.50 -9.80
N ALA A 84 -11.29 9.52 -9.05
CA ALA A 84 -11.39 9.70 -7.61
C ALA A 84 -10.21 9.05 -6.92
N TRP A 85 -9.31 9.93 -6.54
CA TRP A 85 -8.04 9.68 -5.89
C TRP A 85 -7.71 10.95 -5.10
N ARG A 86 -6.73 10.86 -4.22
CA ARG A 86 -6.24 12.02 -3.46
C ARG A 86 -5.21 12.79 -4.26
N GLU A 87 -5.43 14.09 -4.47
CA GLU A 87 -4.58 14.94 -5.31
C GLU A 87 -3.08 14.86 -4.98
N ASP A 88 -2.74 14.57 -3.73
CA ASP A 88 -1.37 14.41 -3.26
C ASP A 88 -0.64 13.19 -3.88
N LEU A 89 -1.34 12.12 -4.27
CA LEU A 89 -0.73 10.90 -4.80
C LEU A 89 -0.23 11.04 -6.26
N SER A 90 -0.60 12.13 -6.94
CA SER A 90 -0.18 12.36 -8.32
C SER A 90 1.29 12.71 -8.36
N PRO A 91 1.97 12.43 -9.48
CA PRO A 91 3.36 12.81 -9.63
C PRO A 91 3.54 14.31 -9.44
N THR A 92 4.71 14.71 -8.96
CA THR A 92 5.06 16.12 -8.78
C THR A 92 5.12 16.86 -10.12
N GLU A 93 4.90 18.16 -10.12
CA GLU A 93 4.92 18.96 -11.35
C GLU A 93 6.23 18.76 -12.12
N GLY A 94 6.11 18.50 -13.43
CA GLY A 94 7.25 18.30 -14.32
C GLY A 94 7.95 16.94 -14.21
N SER A 95 7.55 16.07 -13.27
CA SER A 95 8.12 14.72 -13.13
C SER A 95 7.69 13.77 -14.26
N VAL A 96 6.53 14.00 -14.86
CA VAL A 96 6.01 13.22 -15.99
C VAL A 96 5.85 14.10 -17.24
N PRO A 97 6.57 13.82 -18.34
CA PRO A 97 6.45 14.57 -19.58
C PRO A 97 5.02 14.58 -20.13
N GLY A 98 4.47 15.78 -20.34
CA GLY A 98 3.13 15.97 -20.92
C GLY A 98 1.98 15.94 -19.91
N MET A 99 2.25 15.72 -18.63
CA MET A 99 1.26 15.87 -17.57
C MET A 99 0.87 17.36 -17.41
N PRO A 100 -0.42 17.72 -17.43
CA PRO A 100 -0.86 19.08 -17.14
C PRO A 100 -0.56 19.48 -15.70
N THR A 101 -0.20 20.75 -15.45
CA THR A 101 0.03 21.27 -14.09
C THR A 101 -1.17 21.07 -13.16
N ALA A 102 -2.40 21.12 -13.70
CA ALA A 102 -3.62 20.89 -12.92
C ALA A 102 -3.76 19.45 -12.39
N ASN A 103 -2.98 18.50 -12.92
CA ASN A 103 -2.92 17.11 -12.48
C ASN A 103 -1.70 16.80 -11.62
N ALA A 104 -0.84 17.79 -11.35
CA ALA A 104 0.30 17.59 -10.48
C ALA A 104 -0.16 17.41 -9.03
N GLY A 105 0.50 16.51 -8.32
CA GLY A 105 0.32 16.27 -6.89
C GLY A 105 1.60 16.50 -6.10
N ASN A 106 1.61 15.97 -4.88
CA ASN A 106 2.79 15.99 -4.00
C ASN A 106 3.72 14.78 -4.21
N GLY A 107 3.27 13.78 -4.97
CA GLY A 107 4.01 12.53 -5.17
C GLY A 107 3.99 11.64 -3.94
N ASP A 108 2.94 11.72 -3.13
CA ASP A 108 2.80 10.95 -1.90
C ASP A 108 2.98 9.45 -2.13
N LEU A 109 3.54 8.78 -1.13
CA LEU A 109 3.83 7.36 -1.13
C LEU A 109 2.56 6.61 -0.76
N PHE A 110 2.26 5.49 -1.43
CA PHE A 110 1.11 4.67 -1.07
C PHE A 110 1.32 3.18 -1.31
N ASN A 111 0.50 2.37 -0.64
CA ASN A 111 0.41 0.93 -0.79
C ASN A 111 -0.99 0.44 -0.36
N ASN A 112 -1.50 -0.62 -0.98
CA ASN A 112 -2.78 -1.25 -0.61
C ASN A 112 -2.72 -2.78 -0.58
N ARG A 113 -1.52 -3.36 -0.42
CA ARG A 113 -1.35 -4.81 -0.41
C ARG A 113 -2.00 -5.44 0.82
N TYR A 114 -1.98 -4.77 1.97
CA TYR A 114 -2.64 -5.30 3.15
C TYR A 114 -4.16 -5.33 2.99
N GLY A 115 -4.77 -6.36 3.56
CA GLY A 115 -6.21 -6.46 3.73
C GLY A 115 -6.58 -7.39 4.87
N PHE A 116 -7.85 -7.39 5.25
CA PHE A 116 -8.42 -8.29 6.24
C PHE A 116 -9.28 -9.33 5.54
N MET A 117 -9.11 -10.61 5.92
CA MET A 117 -9.93 -11.71 5.43
C MET A 117 -10.41 -12.54 6.61
N TYR A 118 -11.69 -12.89 6.62
CA TYR A 118 -12.25 -13.74 7.66
C TYR A 118 -12.60 -15.13 7.11
N MET A 119 -12.31 -16.15 7.92
CA MET A 119 -12.61 -17.55 7.66
C MET A 119 -13.74 -18.04 8.57
N GLY A 120 -14.96 -17.68 8.25
CA GLY A 120 -16.15 -18.30 8.85
C GLY A 120 -16.63 -19.46 7.98
N ASN A 121 -16.74 -20.67 8.53
CA ASN A 121 -17.29 -21.81 7.78
C ASN A 121 -18.32 -22.65 8.57
N GLY A 122 -18.60 -22.28 9.82
CA GLY A 122 -19.61 -22.94 10.65
C GLY A 122 -19.20 -24.31 11.21
N SER A 123 -17.92 -24.70 11.10
CA SER A 123 -17.39 -25.92 11.75
C SER A 123 -16.91 -25.63 13.18
N GLU A 124 -16.80 -26.67 14.02
CA GLU A 124 -16.39 -26.58 15.44
C GLU A 124 -14.99 -25.96 15.70
N MET A 125 -14.28 -25.51 14.66
CA MET A 125 -12.98 -24.82 14.73
C MET A 125 -12.95 -23.46 13.99
N MET A 126 -14.03 -23.06 13.30
CA MET A 126 -14.12 -21.80 12.55
C MET A 126 -15.59 -21.35 12.50
N ALA A 127 -16.03 -20.75 13.59
CA ALA A 127 -17.42 -20.33 13.77
C ALA A 127 -17.76 -19.10 12.91
N TYR A 128 -19.03 -18.88 12.61
CA TYR A 128 -19.54 -17.63 12.01
C TYR A 128 -19.57 -16.48 13.04
N VAL A 129 -19.68 -15.25 12.52
CA VAL A 129 -20.00 -14.08 13.34
C VAL A 129 -21.40 -14.28 13.93
N PRO A 130 -21.57 -14.24 15.27
CA PRO A 130 -22.87 -14.42 15.92
C PRO A 130 -23.90 -13.39 15.46
N GLU A 131 -25.17 -13.77 15.47
CA GLU A 131 -26.27 -12.84 15.20
C GLU A 131 -26.24 -11.66 16.20
N GLY A 132 -26.54 -10.46 15.71
CA GLY A 132 -26.50 -9.22 16.51
C GLY A 132 -25.09 -8.73 16.87
N ASN A 133 -24.05 -9.37 16.35
CA ASN A 133 -22.66 -8.97 16.53
C ASN A 133 -22.00 -8.69 15.17
N SER A 134 -20.81 -8.09 15.22
CA SER A 134 -19.95 -7.89 14.05
C SER A 134 -18.49 -8.03 14.48
N LEU A 135 -17.60 -8.25 13.51
CA LEU A 135 -16.18 -8.03 13.76
C LEU A 135 -15.91 -6.53 13.70
N ALA A 136 -15.04 -6.06 14.57
CA ALA A 136 -14.56 -4.69 14.55
C ALA A 136 -13.03 -4.67 14.51
N ILE A 137 -12.49 -3.66 13.86
CA ILE A 137 -11.06 -3.42 13.73
C ILE A 137 -10.79 -2.05 14.34
N ARG A 138 -9.89 -1.96 15.31
CA ARG A 138 -9.52 -0.72 15.99
C ARG A 138 -8.03 -0.46 15.85
N LEU A 139 -7.65 0.77 15.52
CA LEU A 139 -6.26 1.20 15.58
C LEU A 139 -5.85 1.38 17.05
N VAL A 140 -4.81 0.67 17.49
CA VAL A 140 -4.32 0.73 18.88
C VAL A 140 -2.96 1.41 19.03
N ASP A 141 -2.16 1.44 17.97
CA ASP A 141 -0.88 2.13 17.94
C ASP A 141 -0.47 2.47 16.50
N ILE A 142 0.26 3.55 16.32
CA ILE A 142 0.80 3.96 15.01
C ILE A 142 2.17 4.60 15.19
N SER A 143 3.14 4.23 14.34
CA SER A 143 4.52 4.67 14.50
C SER A 143 4.75 6.14 14.11
N SER A 144 3.80 6.76 13.40
CA SER A 144 3.90 8.12 12.89
C SER A 144 2.50 8.68 12.61
N ASP A 145 2.25 9.90 13.07
CA ASP A 145 1.02 10.65 12.79
C ASP A 145 0.88 11.02 11.30
N SER A 146 1.97 10.91 10.52
CA SER A 146 1.95 11.12 9.06
C SER A 146 1.47 9.88 8.29
N LEU A 147 1.44 8.70 8.91
CA LEU A 147 0.93 7.49 8.28
C LEU A 147 -0.59 7.51 8.32
N SER A 148 -1.23 7.71 7.18
CA SER A 148 -2.69 7.80 7.10
C SER A 148 -3.28 6.59 6.39
N ALA A 149 -4.47 6.16 6.81
CA ALA A 149 -5.20 5.06 6.20
C ALA A 149 -6.50 5.54 5.54
N PHE A 150 -6.86 4.92 4.42
CA PHE A 150 -8.04 5.27 3.64
C PHE A 150 -8.78 4.03 3.14
N ASN A 151 -10.10 4.10 3.15
CA ASN A 151 -10.97 3.20 2.43
C ASN A 151 -11.28 3.78 1.04
N TYR A 152 -11.21 2.95 0.00
CA TYR A 152 -11.62 3.34 -1.35
C TYR A 152 -12.96 2.70 -1.72
N GLY A 153 -14.01 3.52 -1.75
CA GLY A 153 -15.34 3.15 -2.20
C GLY A 153 -15.44 3.20 -3.72
N ASN A 154 -15.21 2.06 -4.40
CA ASN A 154 -15.22 1.98 -5.86
C ASN A 154 -16.57 2.41 -6.49
N ALA A 155 -17.70 2.04 -5.89
CA ALA A 155 -19.03 2.34 -6.42
C ALA A 155 -19.32 3.84 -6.56
N ASP A 156 -18.87 4.62 -5.56
CA ASP A 156 -19.03 6.08 -5.53
C ASP A 156 -17.79 6.81 -6.04
N ASN A 157 -16.71 6.07 -6.34
CA ASN A 157 -15.40 6.61 -6.61
C ASN A 157 -15.03 7.61 -5.49
N ARG A 158 -14.83 7.12 -4.26
CA ARG A 158 -14.64 7.97 -3.07
C ARG A 158 -13.51 7.44 -2.18
N TRP A 159 -12.73 8.35 -1.61
CA TRP A 159 -11.69 8.06 -0.63
C TRP A 159 -12.11 8.59 0.72
N ASP A 160 -12.36 7.68 1.66
CA ASP A 160 -12.76 8.03 3.01
C ASP A 160 -11.58 7.77 3.95
N PRO A 161 -11.19 8.75 4.78
CA PRO A 161 -10.22 8.50 5.83
C PRO A 161 -10.77 7.48 6.81
N VAL A 162 -9.90 6.60 7.28
CA VAL A 162 -10.20 5.63 8.35
C VAL A 162 -9.00 5.57 9.28
N PHE A 163 -9.24 5.32 10.56
CA PHE A 163 -8.17 5.25 11.55
C PHE A 163 -7.32 6.54 11.61
N GLU A 164 -7.98 7.69 11.72
CA GLU A 164 -7.33 8.99 11.80
C GLU A 164 -6.58 9.15 13.13
N ASP A 165 -7.15 8.61 14.21
CA ASP A 165 -6.60 8.65 15.55
C ASP A 165 -6.50 7.25 16.20
N VAL A 166 -5.57 7.08 17.15
CA VAL A 166 -5.53 5.87 17.98
C VAL A 166 -6.83 5.76 18.78
N GLY A 167 -7.48 4.60 18.68
CA GLY A 167 -8.80 4.34 19.26
C GLY A 167 -9.92 4.31 18.23
N ASP A 168 -9.69 4.88 17.03
CA ASP A 168 -10.63 4.81 15.92
C ASP A 168 -10.88 3.36 15.52
N GLN A 169 -12.12 3.09 15.14
CA GLN A 169 -12.56 1.75 14.83
C GLN A 169 -13.59 1.73 13.71
N VAL A 170 -13.65 0.58 13.03
CA VAL A 170 -14.64 0.27 12.02
C VAL A 170 -15.33 -1.03 12.38
N LEU A 171 -16.62 -1.16 12.03
CA LEU A 171 -17.25 -2.48 11.94
C LEU A 171 -16.93 -3.08 10.57
N TRP A 172 -16.72 -4.37 10.55
CA TRP A 172 -16.28 -5.11 9.38
C TRP A 172 -17.28 -6.22 9.06
N SER A 173 -17.69 -6.30 7.80
CA SER A 173 -18.65 -7.29 7.31
C SER A 173 -18.09 -8.72 7.26
N ALA A 174 -16.84 -8.92 7.69
CA ALA A 174 -16.10 -10.16 7.57
C ALA A 174 -15.87 -10.62 6.10
N GLN A 175 -16.04 -9.70 5.14
CA GLN A 175 -15.67 -9.90 3.73
C GLN A 175 -14.26 -9.38 3.48
N MET A 176 -13.62 -9.76 2.38
CA MET A 176 -12.29 -9.26 2.05
C MET A 176 -12.30 -7.72 1.94
N TRP A 177 -11.51 -7.05 2.78
CA TRP A 177 -11.45 -5.59 2.83
C TRP A 177 -9.99 -5.11 2.78
N HIS A 178 -9.74 -4.07 1.98
CA HIS A 178 -8.40 -3.51 1.75
C HIS A 178 -8.40 -2.01 2.01
N ASN A 179 -7.31 -1.56 2.63
CA ASN A 179 -7.11 -0.17 2.97
C ASN A 179 -5.86 0.31 2.24
N TYR A 180 -5.86 1.57 1.85
CA TYR A 180 -4.67 2.24 1.38
C TYR A 180 -3.98 2.89 2.56
N PHE A 181 -2.67 2.70 2.66
CA PHE A 181 -1.82 3.45 3.56
C PHE A 181 -0.98 4.44 2.75
N THR A 182 -0.84 5.65 3.27
CA THR A 182 -0.11 6.72 2.60
C THR A 182 0.86 7.42 3.54
N LEU A 183 1.95 7.94 2.99
CA LEU A 183 2.88 8.85 3.65
C LEU A 183 3.19 10.04 2.73
N PRO A 184 3.52 11.21 3.28
CA PRO A 184 4.08 12.32 2.51
C PRO A 184 5.30 11.90 1.69
N ALA A 185 5.49 12.50 0.52
CA ALA A 185 6.61 12.20 -0.38
C ALA A 185 8.01 12.39 0.27
N ASP A 186 8.11 13.27 1.27
CA ASP A 186 9.34 13.56 2.01
C ASP A 186 9.53 12.71 3.28
N ALA A 187 8.70 11.68 3.48
CA ALA A 187 8.84 10.77 4.61
C ALA A 187 10.24 10.13 4.65
N GLU A 188 10.85 10.12 5.83
CA GLU A 188 12.18 9.58 6.04
C GLU A 188 12.22 8.08 5.70
N PRO A 189 13.29 7.58 5.05
CA PRO A 189 13.46 6.15 4.83
C PRO A 189 13.46 5.38 6.15
N GLY A 190 12.73 4.27 6.19
CA GLY A 190 12.57 3.50 7.42
C GLY A 190 11.41 2.51 7.38
N THR A 191 11.09 1.97 8.57
CA THR A 191 9.93 1.10 8.78
C THR A 191 8.86 1.87 9.54
N TYR A 192 7.63 1.80 9.05
CA TYR A 192 6.44 2.40 9.65
C TYR A 192 5.46 1.28 10.03
N THR A 193 4.77 1.43 11.15
CA THR A 193 3.86 0.39 11.65
C THR A 193 2.52 0.95 12.06
N ALA A 194 1.47 0.16 11.89
CA ALA A 194 0.14 0.38 12.45
C ALA A 194 -0.34 -0.91 13.11
N GLN A 195 -0.71 -0.85 14.38
CA GLN A 195 -1.19 -2.00 15.14
C GLN A 195 -2.70 -1.92 15.28
N PHE A 196 -3.36 -3.04 15.04
CA PHE A 196 -4.81 -3.18 15.09
C PHE A 196 -5.23 -4.21 16.14
N GLU A 197 -6.29 -3.91 16.88
CA GLU A 197 -7.09 -4.88 17.63
C GLU A 197 -8.26 -5.33 16.75
N ILE A 198 -8.44 -6.64 16.60
CA ILE A 198 -9.63 -7.23 16.00
C ILE A 198 -10.46 -7.85 17.12
N PHE A 199 -11.68 -7.35 17.30
CA PHE A 199 -12.55 -7.74 18.41
C PHE A 199 -13.98 -8.00 17.94
N MET A 200 -14.76 -8.72 18.76
CA MET A 200 -16.18 -8.89 18.54
C MET A 200 -16.92 -7.68 19.10
N ALA A 201 -17.70 -6.98 18.29
CA ALA A 201 -18.56 -5.89 18.74
C ALA A 201 -19.99 -6.38 19.00
N SER A 202 -20.62 -5.91 20.08
CA SER A 202 -22.04 -6.13 20.39
C SER A 202 -22.92 -5.19 19.56
N THR A 203 -22.65 -5.10 18.27
CA THR A 203 -23.30 -4.19 17.32
C THR A 203 -23.30 -4.88 15.98
N GLU A 204 -24.45 -4.89 15.32
CA GLU A 204 -24.59 -5.50 14.01
C GLU A 204 -24.01 -4.61 12.92
N PHE A 205 -23.37 -5.21 11.93
CA PHE A 205 -22.93 -4.51 10.73
C PHE A 205 -24.12 -4.23 9.82
N THR A 206 -24.34 -2.98 9.45
CA THR A 206 -25.53 -2.57 8.65
C THR A 206 -25.21 -2.23 7.20
N GLY A 207 -23.95 -1.92 6.88
CA GLY A 207 -23.40 -2.12 5.53
C GLY A 207 -23.60 -1.03 4.48
N ASP A 208 -23.77 0.23 4.86
CA ASP A 208 -23.98 1.32 3.89
C ASP A 208 -22.70 1.79 3.16
N THR A 209 -21.51 1.37 3.61
CA THR A 209 -20.19 1.85 3.11
C THR A 209 -19.30 0.74 2.53
N GLY A 210 -19.89 -0.37 2.08
CA GLY A 210 -19.17 -1.50 1.49
C GLY A 210 -18.86 -2.59 2.51
N PHE A 211 -17.58 -2.96 2.66
CA PHE A 211 -17.16 -4.04 3.59
C PHE A 211 -16.78 -3.55 4.99
N ALA A 212 -16.58 -2.24 5.16
CA ALA A 212 -16.31 -1.61 6.45
C ALA A 212 -17.27 -0.44 6.69
N GLN A 213 -17.74 -0.31 7.92
CA GLN A 213 -18.63 0.74 8.41
C GLN A 213 -17.86 1.59 9.41
N TYR A 214 -17.85 2.90 9.20
CA TYR A 214 -17.08 3.90 9.95
C TYR A 214 -17.95 5.14 10.22
N ASP A 215 -19.24 4.90 10.48
CA ASP A 215 -20.16 5.93 10.96
C ASP A 215 -20.17 5.98 12.51
N ALA A 216 -20.98 6.87 13.07
CA ALA A 216 -21.10 7.02 14.51
C ALA A 216 -21.53 5.73 15.25
N ALA A 217 -22.24 4.81 14.58
CA ALA A 217 -22.60 3.52 15.18
C ALA A 217 -21.37 2.61 15.27
N ALA A 218 -20.52 2.60 14.26
CA ALA A 218 -19.24 1.89 14.30
C ALA A 218 -18.29 2.48 15.35
N GLU A 219 -18.14 3.81 15.40
CA GLU A 219 -17.26 4.49 16.36
C GLU A 219 -17.67 4.22 17.83
N SER A 220 -18.98 4.14 18.09
CA SER A 220 -19.52 3.89 19.44
C SER A 220 -19.71 2.41 19.77
N ALA A 221 -19.40 1.49 18.84
CA ALA A 221 -19.62 0.07 19.03
C ALA A 221 -18.79 -0.48 20.20
N VAL A 222 -19.46 -1.22 21.09
CA VAL A 222 -18.86 -1.73 22.32
C VAL A 222 -18.39 -3.16 22.13
N LYS A 223 -17.19 -3.44 22.62
CA LYS A 223 -16.61 -4.79 22.62
C LYS A 223 -17.48 -5.77 23.41
N ASN A 224 -17.71 -6.94 22.83
CA ASN A 224 -18.31 -8.09 23.50
C ASN A 224 -17.22 -8.84 24.30
N GLU A 225 -17.22 -8.65 25.62
CA GLU A 225 -16.21 -9.22 26.53
C GLU A 225 -16.27 -10.75 26.66
N ASN A 226 -17.26 -11.42 26.07
CA ASN A 226 -17.27 -12.89 25.98
C ASN A 226 -16.29 -13.43 24.93
N PHE A 227 -15.71 -12.54 24.11
CA PHE A 227 -14.74 -12.90 23.08
C PHE A 227 -13.40 -12.23 23.32
N THR A 228 -12.34 -13.02 23.36
CA THR A 228 -10.97 -12.50 23.41
C THR A 228 -10.58 -11.94 22.04
N SER A 229 -9.99 -10.74 22.02
CA SER A 229 -9.50 -10.10 20.80
C SER A 229 -8.21 -10.73 20.26
N ALA A 230 -7.94 -10.49 18.99
CA ALA A 230 -6.64 -10.68 18.37
C ALA A 230 -5.95 -9.34 18.08
N PHE A 231 -4.62 -9.37 17.90
CA PHE A 231 -3.84 -8.21 17.53
C PHE A 231 -2.99 -8.49 16.29
N LEU A 232 -2.84 -7.49 15.45
CA LEU A 232 -2.14 -7.57 14.18
C LEU A 232 -1.32 -6.30 13.98
N THR A 233 -0.06 -6.44 13.59
CA THR A 233 0.78 -5.31 13.22
C THR A 233 0.99 -5.31 11.72
N TYR A 234 0.61 -4.23 11.06
CA TYR A 234 1.05 -3.92 9.71
C TYR A 234 2.39 -3.21 9.77
N GLU A 235 3.30 -3.64 8.92
CA GLU A 235 4.59 -3.00 8.72
C GLU A 235 4.72 -2.52 7.28
N PHE A 236 5.27 -1.34 7.06
CA PHE A 236 5.55 -0.75 5.76
C PHE A 236 6.99 -0.29 5.72
N THR A 237 7.61 -0.35 4.54
CA THR A 237 8.97 0.19 4.33
C THR A 237 8.94 1.35 3.37
N VAL A 238 9.71 2.39 3.70
CA VAL A 238 10.08 3.46 2.77
C VAL A 238 11.56 3.28 2.48
N VAL A 239 11.89 3.08 1.20
CA VAL A 239 13.28 2.92 0.76
C VAL A 239 13.79 4.22 0.16
N PRO A 240 15.08 4.57 0.32
CA PRO A 240 15.62 5.76 -0.32
C PRO A 240 15.44 5.67 -1.84
N GLU A 241 15.01 6.78 -2.47
CA GLU A 241 15.05 6.84 -3.92
C GLU A 241 16.49 6.62 -4.39
N PRO A 242 16.73 5.75 -5.39
CA PRO A 242 18.06 5.60 -5.94
C PRO A 242 18.47 6.94 -6.54
N ALA A 243 19.39 7.65 -5.88
CA ALA A 243 19.88 8.94 -6.35
C ALA A 243 20.33 8.80 -7.80
N HIS A 244 19.59 9.42 -8.73
CA HIS A 244 19.89 9.42 -10.16
C HIS A 244 21.33 9.87 -10.50
N PHE A 245 22.02 10.48 -9.53
CA PHE A 245 23.44 10.81 -9.57
C PHE A 245 24.41 9.61 -9.72
N ALA A 246 24.05 8.41 -9.27
CA ALA A 246 24.95 7.26 -9.38
C ALA A 246 25.09 6.72 -10.82
N VAL A 247 24.04 6.88 -11.64
CA VAL A 247 24.05 6.42 -13.05
C VAL A 247 24.88 7.35 -13.94
N GLY A 248 24.92 8.66 -13.63
CA GLY A 248 25.74 9.63 -14.37
C GLY A 248 27.25 9.45 -14.17
N MET A 249 27.68 9.06 -12.97
CA MET A 249 29.11 8.87 -12.65
C MET A 249 29.70 7.59 -13.27
N GLY A 250 28.91 6.53 -13.42
CA GLY A 250 29.36 5.29 -14.08
C GLY A 250 29.66 5.49 -15.57
N LEU A 251 28.88 6.33 -16.25
CA LEU A 251 29.08 6.62 -17.68
C LEU A 251 30.28 7.55 -17.93
N LEU A 252 30.59 8.47 -17.02
CA LEU A 252 31.78 9.32 -17.13
C LEU A 252 33.09 8.54 -16.87
N ALA A 253 33.07 7.55 -15.97
CA ALA A 253 34.23 6.70 -15.70
C ALA A 253 34.61 5.80 -16.91
N LEU A 254 33.62 5.32 -17.66
CA LEU A 254 33.87 4.55 -18.89
C LEU A 254 34.38 5.42 -20.05
N GLY A 255 34.00 6.70 -20.10
CA GLY A 255 34.52 7.66 -21.08
C GLY A 255 35.99 8.02 -20.89
N ALA A 256 36.46 8.11 -19.63
CA ALA A 256 37.84 8.48 -19.32
C ALA A 256 38.87 7.37 -19.66
N VAL A 257 38.47 6.10 -19.57
CA VAL A 257 39.36 4.96 -19.90
C VAL A 257 39.58 4.81 -21.42
N ALA A 258 38.63 5.27 -22.24
CA ALA A 258 38.73 5.18 -23.70
C ALA A 258 39.71 6.20 -24.32
N PHE A 259 39.98 7.33 -23.66
CA PHE A 259 40.86 8.40 -24.19
C PHE A 259 42.29 8.42 -23.61
N GLY A 260 42.59 7.62 -22.58
CA GLY A 260 43.90 7.63 -21.91
C GLY A 260 45.03 6.85 -22.60
N ARG A 261 44.77 6.08 -23.66
CA ARG A 261 45.77 5.11 -24.22
C ARG A 261 46.51 5.56 -25.49
N GLY A 262 46.42 6.82 -25.87
CA GLY A 262 46.89 7.32 -27.17
C GLY A 262 48.03 8.34 -27.17
N ARG A 263 49.00 8.32 -26.25
CA ARG A 263 50.16 9.24 -26.35
C ARG A 263 51.42 8.77 -25.60
N SER A 264 52.13 7.78 -26.16
CA SER A 264 53.57 7.64 -25.92
C SER A 264 54.22 6.88 -27.06
N ARG A 265 54.84 7.62 -27.99
CA ARG A 265 56.00 7.20 -28.80
C ARG A 265 56.45 8.35 -29.69
N ARG A 266 57.52 9.04 -29.30
CA ARG A 266 58.57 9.51 -30.21
C ARG A 266 59.74 10.13 -29.44
N GLY A 267 60.93 9.70 -29.80
CA GLY A 267 62.22 10.23 -29.36
C GLY A 267 63.16 9.05 -29.08
N GLY A 268 64.26 8.84 -29.79
CA GLY A 268 64.90 9.57 -30.88
C GLY A 268 66.22 8.83 -31.13
N GLN A 269 66.53 8.55 -32.39
CA GLN A 269 67.87 8.10 -32.80
C GLN A 269 68.70 9.34 -33.10
N SER A 270 69.91 9.36 -32.57
CA SER A 270 71.11 9.97 -33.15
C SER A 270 72.30 9.16 -32.70
#